data_AF-A0A845GH33-F1
#
_entry.id   AF-A0A845GH33-F1
#
_cell.length_a   1.000
_cell.length_b   1.000
_cell.length_c   1.000
_cell.angle_alpha   90.00
_cell.angle_beta   90.00
_cell.angle_gamma   90.00
#
_symmetry.space_group_name_H-M   'P 1'
#
loop_
_entity.id
_entity.type
_entity.pdbx_description
1 polymer ?
#
loop_
_entity_poly.entity_id
_entity_poly.type
_entity_poly.pdbx_seq_one_letter_code
_entity_poly.pdbx_strand_id
1 'polypeptide(L)'
;MDSKPNKQAEAFAALTAEDRARLERLAALAQLSPEQLWPDVWRYGFDDVEEGILADLEADEYFKHNAGIDNAEVMAEARQLIAIHGKRKRRIG
;
A
#
# COMPACT_ATOMS: atom_id res chain seq x y z
N MET A 1 -11.28 -21.28 -25.67
CA MET A 1 -10.74 -19.95 -25.33
C MET A 1 -10.59 -19.97 -23.82
N ASP A 2 -9.53 -20.57 -23.26
CA ASP A 2 -9.54 -20.95 -21.83
C ASP A 2 -8.15 -20.87 -21.18
N SER A 3 -7.34 -19.90 -21.60
CA SER A 3 -5.89 -20.07 -21.47
C SER A 3 -5.24 -19.40 -20.25
N LYS A 4 -5.97 -18.61 -19.45
CA LYS A 4 -5.37 -17.82 -18.35
C LYS A 4 -5.87 -18.20 -16.93
N PRO A 5 -7.18 -18.19 -16.63
CA PRO A 5 -7.65 -18.54 -15.29
C PRO A 5 -7.39 -20.02 -14.93
N ASN A 6 -7.51 -20.93 -15.91
CA ASN A 6 -7.20 -22.35 -15.68
C ASN A 6 -5.72 -22.58 -15.35
N LYS A 7 -4.80 -21.86 -16.02
CA LYS A 7 -3.36 -21.97 -15.73
C LYS A 7 -2.99 -21.46 -14.34
N GLN A 8 -3.66 -20.41 -13.86
CA GLN A 8 -3.46 -19.89 -12.51
C GLN A 8 -3.93 -20.89 -11.45
N ALA A 9 -5.09 -21.51 -11.65
CA ALA A 9 -5.61 -22.52 -10.74
C ALA A 9 -4.75 -23.79 -10.72
N GLU A 10 -4.30 -24.26 -11.89
CA GLU A 10 -3.38 -25.40 -12.02
C GLU A 10 -2.04 -25.12 -11.32
N ALA A 11 -1.47 -23.93 -11.53
CA ALA A 11 -0.22 -23.55 -10.88
C ALA A 11 -0.37 -23.39 -9.36
N PHE A 12 -1.50 -22.86 -8.88
CA PHE A 12 -1.81 -22.79 -7.45
C PHE A 12 -1.88 -24.18 -6.82
N ALA A 13 -2.50 -25.14 -7.53
CA ALA A 13 -2.58 -26.53 -7.09
C ALA A 13 -1.22 -27.25 -7.17
N ALA A 14 -0.34 -26.82 -8.08
CA ALA A 14 1.00 -27.37 -8.28
C ALA A 14 2.09 -26.69 -7.42
N LEU A 15 1.73 -25.75 -6.54
CA LEU A 15 2.68 -25.11 -5.64
C LEU A 15 3.38 -26.14 -4.75
N THR A 16 4.67 -25.94 -4.53
CA THR A 16 5.42 -26.73 -3.55
C THR A 16 4.88 -26.46 -2.15
N ALA A 17 5.11 -27.39 -1.22
CA ALA A 17 4.73 -27.18 0.18
C ALA A 17 5.41 -25.93 0.79
N GLU A 18 6.62 -25.60 0.34
CA GLU A 18 7.35 -24.41 0.78
C GLU A 18 6.71 -23.12 0.24
N ASP A 19 6.40 -23.06 -1.05
CA ASP A 19 5.75 -21.89 -1.65
C ASP A 19 4.33 -21.70 -1.11
N ARG A 20 3.62 -22.80 -0.83
CA ARG A 20 2.30 -22.78 -0.18
C ARG A 20 2.41 -22.16 1.22
N ALA A 21 3.37 -22.61 2.02
CA ALA A 21 3.60 -22.06 3.35
C ALA A 21 4.05 -20.59 3.28
N ARG A 22 4.87 -20.21 2.31
CA ARG A 22 5.24 -18.81 2.07
C ARG A 22 4.01 -17.96 1.75
N LEU A 23 3.15 -18.42 0.84
CA LEU A 23 1.91 -17.73 0.47
C LEU A 23 0.94 -17.59 1.66
N GLU A 24 0.77 -18.64 2.46
CA GLU A 24 -0.08 -18.62 3.65
C GLU A 24 0.41 -17.61 4.69
N ARG A 25 1.74 -17.51 4.91
CA ARG A 25 2.31 -16.50 5.79
C ARG A 25 2.07 -15.08 5.29
N LEU A 26 2.31 -14.84 3.99
CA LEU A 26 2.08 -13.52 3.39
C LEU A 26 0.61 -13.13 3.43
N ALA A 27 -0.29 -14.07 3.13
CA ALA A 27 -1.73 -13.87 3.20
C ALA A 27 -2.18 -13.53 4.63
N ALA A 28 -1.63 -14.21 5.64
CA ALA A 28 -1.89 -13.89 7.04
C ALA A 28 -1.41 -12.48 7.44
N LEU A 29 -0.24 -12.05 6.96
CA LEU A 29 0.29 -10.70 7.20
C LEU A 29 -0.59 -9.62 6.55
N ALA A 30 -1.04 -9.85 5.31
CA ALA A 30 -1.91 -8.96 4.57
C ALA A 30 -3.40 -9.05 4.99
N GLN A 31 -3.75 -9.95 5.92
CA GLN A 31 -5.13 -10.24 6.32
C GLN A 31 -6.05 -10.67 5.15
N LEU A 32 -5.48 -11.36 4.17
CA LEU A 32 -6.17 -11.91 2.99
C LEU A 32 -6.17 -13.43 3.01
N SER A 33 -7.03 -14.06 2.20
CA SER A 33 -6.89 -15.50 1.94
C SER A 33 -5.78 -15.78 0.92
N PRO A 34 -5.10 -16.95 0.97
CA PRO A 34 -4.10 -17.33 -0.02
C PRO A 34 -4.63 -17.28 -1.46
N GLU A 35 -5.90 -17.62 -1.68
CA GLU A 35 -6.55 -17.57 -2.99
C GLU A 35 -6.76 -16.14 -3.49
N GLN A 36 -6.95 -15.18 -2.57
CA GLN A 36 -7.07 -13.76 -2.92
C GLN A 36 -5.71 -13.14 -3.22
N LEU A 37 -4.66 -13.59 -2.55
CA LEU A 37 -3.29 -13.10 -2.76
C LEU A 37 -2.61 -13.74 -3.99
N TRP A 38 -3.01 -14.96 -4.35
CA TRP A 38 -2.41 -15.72 -5.44
C TRP A 38 -2.37 -15.01 -6.81
N PRO A 39 -3.44 -14.32 -7.28
CA PRO A 39 -3.39 -13.59 -8.56
C PRO A 39 -2.27 -12.56 -8.63
N ASP A 40 -1.98 -11.88 -7.52
CA ASP A 40 -0.92 -10.87 -7.45
C ASP A 40 0.46 -11.54 -7.42
N VAL A 41 0.63 -12.59 -6.62
CA VAL A 41 1.87 -13.39 -6.59
C VAL A 41 2.15 -14.04 -7.95
N TRP A 42 1.12 -14.50 -8.66
CA TRP A 42 1.26 -15.05 -10.00
C TRP A 42 1.70 -13.99 -11.02
N ARG A 43 1.25 -12.74 -10.86
CA ARG A 43 1.48 -11.65 -11.82
C ARG A 43 2.82 -10.94 -11.59
N TYR A 44 3.19 -10.72 -10.33
CA TYR A 44 4.34 -9.92 -9.92
C TYR A 44 5.45 -10.77 -9.32
N GLY A 45 5.15 -11.97 -8.83
CA GLY A 45 6.10 -12.82 -8.11
C GLY A 45 5.98 -12.65 -6.60
N PHE A 46 6.62 -13.57 -5.87
CA PHE A 46 6.60 -13.55 -4.41
C PHE A 46 7.33 -12.33 -3.82
N ASP A 47 8.49 -11.99 -4.38
CA ASP A 47 9.36 -10.96 -3.80
C ASP A 47 8.70 -9.57 -3.87
N ASP A 48 8.13 -9.20 -5.03
CA ASP A 48 7.43 -7.92 -5.22
C ASP A 48 6.20 -7.80 -4.30
N VAL A 49 5.44 -8.88 -4.13
CA VAL A 49 4.25 -8.89 -3.26
C VAL A 49 4.64 -8.83 -1.79
N GLU A 50 5.71 -9.54 -1.40
CA GLU A 50 6.24 -9.50 -0.03
C GLU A 50 6.75 -8.10 0.32
N GLU A 51 7.49 -7.44 -0.57
CA GLU A 51 7.93 -6.06 -0.38
C GLU A 51 6.74 -5.11 -0.21
N GLY A 52 5.70 -5.26 -1.03
CA GLY A 52 4.48 -4.45 -0.93
C GLY A 52 3.76 -4.61 0.41
N ILE A 53 3.57 -5.85 0.88
CA ILE A 53 2.93 -6.13 2.17
C ILE A 53 3.75 -5.54 3.33
N LEU A 54 5.07 -5.67 3.27
CA LEU A 54 5.96 -5.12 4.31
C LEU A 54 5.92 -3.58 4.31
N ALA A 55 5.88 -2.94 3.14
CA ALA A 55 5.76 -1.50 3.03
C ALA A 55 4.43 -0.97 3.60
N ASP A 56 3.32 -1.69 3.37
CA ASP A 56 2.02 -1.34 3.95
C ASP A 56 2.04 -1.46 5.48
N LEU A 57 2.64 -2.52 6.02
CA LEU A 57 2.79 -2.68 7.46
C LEU A 57 3.67 -1.59 8.09
N GLU A 58 4.78 -1.23 7.44
CA GLU A 58 5.65 -0.14 7.87
C GLU A 58 4.91 1.20 7.84
N ALA A 59 4.13 1.47 6.80
CA ALA A 59 3.31 2.67 6.70
C ALA A 59 2.26 2.73 7.82
N ASP A 60 1.56 1.63 8.10
CA ASP A 60 0.60 1.52 9.20
C ASP A 60 1.26 1.75 10.56
N GLU A 61 2.45 1.19 10.79
CA GLU A 61 3.24 1.44 12.00
C GLU A 61 3.65 2.91 12.09
N TYR A 62 4.13 3.49 10.99
CA TYR A 62 4.48 4.91 10.92
C TYR A 62 3.29 5.79 11.31
N PHE A 63 2.08 5.54 10.77
CA PHE A 63 0.89 6.32 11.11
C PHE A 63 0.38 6.10 12.54
N LYS A 64 0.61 4.93 13.15
CA LYS A 64 0.32 4.71 14.58
C LYS A 64 1.20 5.57 15.48
N HIS A 65 2.46 5.75 15.12
CA HIS A 65 3.44 6.50 15.91
C HIS A 65 3.52 7.99 15.54
N ASN A 66 3.14 8.34 14.33
CA ASN A 66 3.14 9.71 13.79
C ASN A 66 1.70 10.09 13.45
N ALA A 67 1.02 10.72 14.41
CA ALA A 67 -0.29 11.30 14.15
C ALA A 67 -0.18 12.26 12.97
N GLY A 68 -0.93 11.99 11.90
CA GLY A 68 -1.07 12.93 10.80
C GLY A 68 -1.65 14.25 11.31
N ILE A 69 -1.15 15.37 10.80
CA ILE A 69 -1.73 16.68 11.09
C ILE A 69 -2.97 16.85 10.22
N ASP A 70 -4.07 17.32 10.79
CA ASP A 70 -5.29 17.62 10.02
C ASP A 70 -4.97 18.68 8.95
N ASN A 71 -5.46 18.44 7.73
CA ASN A 71 -5.35 19.41 6.65
C ASN A 71 -5.91 20.78 7.05
N ALA A 72 -6.99 20.82 7.84
CA ALA A 72 -7.56 22.08 8.32
C ALA A 72 -6.58 22.87 9.20
N GLU A 73 -5.83 22.17 10.05
CA GLU A 73 -4.79 22.73 10.93
C GLU A 73 -3.60 23.23 10.11
N VAL A 74 -3.08 22.40 9.19
CA VAL A 74 -2.01 22.80 8.25
C VAL A 74 -2.39 24.06 7.48
N MET A 75 -3.62 24.12 6.97
CA MET A 75 -4.09 25.28 6.20
C MET A 75 -4.34 26.51 7.07
N ALA A 76 -4.69 26.34 8.35
CA ALA A 76 -4.81 27.44 9.29
C ALA A 76 -3.43 28.06 9.59
N GLU A 77 -2.43 27.24 9.88
CA GLU A 77 -1.04 27.70 10.10
C GLU A 77 -0.46 28.35 8.84
N ALA A 78 -0.68 27.75 7.66
CA ALA A 78 -0.26 28.33 6.40
C ALA A 78 -0.86 29.73 6.15
N ARG A 79 -2.16 29.92 6.47
CA ARG A 79 -2.82 31.23 6.38
C ARG A 79 -2.21 32.24 7.35
N GLN A 80 -1.86 31.82 8.57
CA GLN A 80 -1.18 32.69 9.54
C GLN A 80 0.20 33.11 9.04
N LEU A 81 1.00 32.19 8.50
CA LEU A 81 2.31 32.50 7.92
C LEU A 81 2.21 33.48 6.75
N ILE A 82 1.21 33.30 5.87
CA ILE A 82 0.94 34.24 4.78
C ILE A 82 0.49 35.60 5.32
N ALA A 83 -0.29 35.66 6.40
CA ALA A 83 -0.69 36.94 6.99
C ALA A 83 0.52 37.70 7.59
N ILE A 84 1.47 36.99 8.20
CA ILE A 84 2.65 37.59 8.85
C ILE A 84 3.72 37.98 7.82
N HIS A 85 4.00 37.12 6.85
CA HIS A 85 5.14 37.27 5.93
C HIS A 85 4.75 37.49 4.47
N GLY A 86 3.46 37.36 4.12
CA GLY A 86 2.98 37.50 2.77
C GLY A 86 3.17 38.92 2.25
N LYS A 87 3.76 39.03 1.05
CA LYS A 87 3.89 40.30 0.35
C LYS A 87 2.51 40.88 0.07
N ARG A 88 2.28 42.13 0.48
CA ARG A 88 1.07 42.87 0.09
C ARG A 88 0.99 42.97 -1.43
N LYS A 89 -0.14 42.58 -1.99
CA LYS A 89 -0.45 42.78 -3.42
C LYS A 89 -0.35 44.29 -3.71
N ARG A 90 0.56 44.69 -4.60
CA ARG A 90 0.68 46.08 -5.05
C ARG A 90 -0.63 46.46 -5.72
N ARG A 91 -1.38 47.42 -5.17
CA ARG A 91 -2.50 48.06 -5.88
C ARG A 91 -1.87 48.81 -7.04
N ILE A 92 -1.98 48.26 -8.24
CA ILE A 92 -1.77 49.01 -9.47
C ILE A 92 -3.09 49.75 -9.67
N GLY A 93 -3.05 51.06 -9.40
CA GLY A 93 -4.14 51.99 -9.70
C GLY A 93 -4.07 52.45 -11.15
#